data_AF-A0A356KLG0-F1
#
_entry.id   AF-A0A356KLG0-F1
#
_cell.length_a   1.000
_cell.length_b   1.000
_cell.length_c   1.000
_cell.angle_alpha   90.00
_cell.angle_beta   90.00
_cell.angle_gamma   90.00
#
_symmetry.space_group_name_H-M   'P 1'
#
loop_
_entity.id
_entity.type
_entity.pdbx_description
1 polymer ?
#
loop_
_entity_poly.entity_id
_entity_poly.type
_entity_poly.pdbx_seq_one_letter_code
_entity_poly.pdbx_strand_id
1 'polypeptide(L)'
;MSFARLVPLALSAALLVTLAGPAAATNTTEDPPLRVTLHDGSTYEGKLTWKQSKLWVKGRKRKKIPYGDISLISAAPAPTLEELAAEFAKKAKGLQEDDLKGWLRLARWAAERDLMDEAAEAYEQVLELDEQNAEARAGIGELKEGEDWVAAGVVLGRKRQKLAADDNDGLVGLARFCFEHQLRLEGFDLLVQVLTRDTYHKEAIKLAKPYTSRYRQRSTLRFPLAGRWKASEDRTRHHQLKAYATYALDLMKVDERGRTHRGKGRKLSDYFTWDAPFYAVADGTVVEVRDGNPDNPVGKIGDAHEKHNGVSIDHGQGELSWYVHAKKGSIRVKLGDKVKRGQILGTVGNSGGSALPHLHYTLISHRRLSVPWRCESFRIVAPDGTPIPVRDTWPREGWTIEAPEPAGNATQEKK
;
A
#
# COMPACT_ATOMS: atom_id res chain seq x y z
N MET A 1 -1.37 -29.53 -9.56
CA MET A 1 -0.50 -29.19 -10.71
C MET A 1 -0.03 -27.76 -10.50
N SER A 2 1.29 -27.58 -10.52
CA SER A 2 2.03 -26.45 -9.94
C SER A 2 1.96 -25.17 -10.78
N PHE A 3 2.12 -24.03 -10.09
CA PHE A 3 2.11 -22.62 -10.53
C PHE A 3 3.25 -22.25 -11.49
N ALA A 4 3.50 -23.05 -12.52
CA ALA A 4 4.55 -22.82 -13.51
C ALA A 4 3.95 -22.66 -14.91
N ARG A 5 3.31 -21.49 -15.16
CA ARG A 5 3.14 -20.84 -16.49
C ARG A 5 2.19 -19.64 -16.34
N LEU A 6 2.68 -18.59 -15.68
CA LEU A 6 2.22 -17.24 -16.01
C LEU A 6 2.91 -16.84 -17.33
N VAL A 7 2.07 -16.37 -18.25
CA VAL A 7 2.36 -15.85 -19.59
C VAL A 7 3.75 -15.19 -19.70
N PRO A 8 4.55 -15.52 -20.73
CA PRO A 8 5.78 -14.80 -21.04
C PRO A 8 5.39 -13.43 -21.60
N LEU A 9 5.36 -12.40 -20.77
CA LEU A 9 5.52 -11.03 -21.26
C LEU A 9 7.01 -10.81 -21.47
N ALA A 10 7.45 -11.14 -22.68
CA ALA A 10 8.69 -10.63 -23.23
C ALA A 10 8.56 -9.10 -23.35
N LEU A 11 8.94 -8.37 -22.30
CA LEU A 11 9.58 -7.08 -22.49
C LEU A 11 11.08 -7.36 -22.48
N SER A 12 11.70 -7.09 -23.62
CA SER A 12 13.14 -7.22 -23.85
C SER A 12 13.96 -6.65 -22.69
N ALA A 13 15.00 -7.40 -22.33
CA ALA A 13 16.10 -6.97 -21.50
C ALA A 13 16.80 -5.75 -22.12
N ALA A 14 16.30 -4.55 -21.82
CA ALA A 14 16.99 -3.28 -22.06
C ALA A 14 16.26 -2.15 -21.32
N LEU A 15 16.25 -2.21 -19.99
CA LEU A 15 16.13 -1.03 -19.14
C LEU A 15 16.66 -1.38 -17.74
N LEU A 16 17.97 -1.61 -17.64
CA LEU A 16 18.72 -1.38 -16.41
C LEU A 16 18.76 0.14 -16.21
N VAL A 17 17.61 0.73 -15.84
CA VAL A 17 17.63 2.03 -15.19
C VAL A 17 18.12 1.74 -13.79
N THR A 18 19.25 2.34 -13.44
CA THR A 18 19.62 2.66 -12.06
C THR A 18 18.48 3.45 -11.44
N LEU A 19 17.44 2.74 -11.01
CA LEU A 19 16.42 3.28 -10.13
C LEU A 19 17.08 3.34 -8.77
N ALA A 20 17.39 4.56 -8.32
CA ALA A 20 17.58 4.83 -6.90
C ALA A 20 16.49 4.04 -6.15
N GLY A 21 16.91 2.99 -5.44
CA GLY A 21 16.01 2.18 -4.63
C GLY A 21 15.29 3.10 -3.64
N PRO A 22 14.04 2.78 -3.25
CA PRO A 22 13.47 3.49 -2.11
C PRO A 22 14.44 3.35 -0.93
N ALA A 23 14.73 4.47 -0.25
CA ALA A 23 15.42 4.49 1.02
C ALA A 23 14.86 3.37 1.92
N ALA A 24 15.76 2.63 2.54
CA ALA A 24 15.49 1.28 3.02
C ALA A 24 14.61 1.25 4.29
N ALA A 25 13.30 1.28 4.08
CA ALA A 25 12.24 1.46 5.07
C ALA A 25 12.41 0.75 6.43
N THR A 26 12.10 1.50 7.48
CA THR A 26 12.13 1.11 8.92
C THR A 26 10.84 0.47 9.46
N ASN A 27 10.84 0.08 10.73
CA ASN A 27 9.93 -0.88 11.35
C ASN A 27 8.71 -0.27 12.10
N THR A 28 8.11 0.83 11.63
CA THR A 28 6.83 1.33 12.18
C THR A 28 5.66 0.79 11.36
N THR A 29 4.90 -0.10 11.98
CA THR A 29 3.88 -0.99 11.37
C THR A 29 2.52 -0.33 11.17
N GLU A 30 2.45 1.00 11.19
CA GLU A 30 1.18 1.73 11.29
C GLU A 30 1.00 2.76 10.18
N ASP A 31 -0.23 2.86 9.69
CA ASP A 31 -0.68 3.91 8.79
C ASP A 31 -0.23 5.28 9.32
N PRO A 32 0.30 6.17 8.45
CA PRO A 32 0.70 7.50 8.89
C PRO A 32 -0.49 8.19 9.55
N PRO A 33 -0.25 8.98 10.62
CA PRO A 33 -1.31 9.70 11.29
C PRO A 33 -2.05 10.60 10.30
N LEU A 34 -3.35 10.78 10.53
CA LEU A 34 -4.14 11.73 9.77
C LEU A 34 -4.18 13.04 10.53
N ARG A 35 -4.17 14.15 9.78
CA ARG A 35 -4.42 15.48 10.29
C ARG A 35 -5.90 15.80 10.11
N VAL A 36 -6.53 16.28 11.17
CA VAL A 36 -7.89 16.80 11.20
C VAL A 36 -7.81 18.29 11.41
N THR A 37 -8.30 19.07 10.45
CA THR A 37 -8.42 20.52 10.55
C THR A 37 -9.87 20.88 10.83
N LEU A 38 -10.09 21.80 11.77
CA LEU A 38 -11.42 22.30 12.11
C LEU A 38 -11.75 23.58 11.36
N HIS A 39 -13.01 24.00 11.38
CA HIS A 39 -13.44 25.27 10.79
C HIS A 39 -12.82 26.50 11.46
N ASP A 40 -12.41 26.40 12.74
CA ASP A 40 -11.71 27.45 13.48
C ASP A 40 -10.19 27.51 13.17
N GLY A 41 -9.70 26.64 12.28
CA GLY A 41 -8.28 26.55 11.90
C GLY A 41 -7.42 25.68 12.82
N SER A 42 -7.95 25.18 13.95
CA SER A 42 -7.22 24.27 14.82
C SER A 42 -6.96 22.92 14.15
N THR A 43 -5.83 22.28 14.47
CA THR A 43 -5.42 21.01 13.89
C THR A 43 -5.11 19.96 14.95
N TYR A 44 -5.43 18.71 14.63
CA TYR A 44 -5.17 17.54 15.49
C TYR A 44 -4.65 16.39 14.65
N GLU A 45 -3.58 15.74 15.10
CA GLU A 45 -2.97 14.62 14.40
C GLU A 45 -3.08 13.32 15.20
N GLY A 46 -3.38 12.24 14.50
CA GLY A 46 -3.37 10.91 15.10
C GLY A 46 -4.23 9.90 14.37
N LYS A 47 -4.44 8.76 15.02
CA LYS A 47 -5.33 7.73 14.49
C LYS A 47 -6.79 8.11 14.71
N LEU A 48 -7.59 7.92 13.68
CA LEU A 48 -9.01 8.21 13.70
C LEU A 48 -9.81 7.02 14.23
N THR A 49 -10.76 7.26 15.13
CA THR A 49 -11.78 6.28 15.51
C THR A 49 -13.16 6.89 15.40
N TRP A 50 -14.00 6.31 14.55
CA TRP A 50 -15.37 6.74 14.28
C TRP A 50 -16.30 6.19 15.35
N LYS A 51 -17.11 7.06 15.96
CA LYS A 51 -18.24 6.66 16.82
C LYS A 51 -19.49 7.40 16.38
N GLN A 52 -20.67 6.90 16.75
CA GLN A 52 -21.97 7.38 16.24
C GLN A 52 -22.14 8.91 16.21
N SER A 53 -21.54 9.68 17.12
CA SER A 53 -21.71 11.14 17.15
C SER A 53 -20.45 11.99 16.97
N LYS A 54 -19.23 11.43 17.09
CA LYS A 54 -17.97 12.22 17.07
C LYS A 54 -16.78 11.41 16.55
N LEU A 55 -15.81 12.11 15.97
CA LEU A 55 -14.49 11.60 15.62
C LEU A 55 -13.57 11.65 16.85
N TRP A 56 -12.82 10.58 17.08
CA TRP A 56 -11.74 10.58 18.06
C TRP A 56 -10.40 10.60 17.35
N VAL A 57 -9.55 11.57 17.70
CA VAL A 57 -8.15 11.62 17.27
C VAL A 57 -7.29 11.12 18.43
N LYS A 58 -6.62 9.99 18.23
CA LYS A 58 -5.68 9.40 19.18
C LYS A 58 -4.25 9.83 18.80
N GLY A 59 -3.81 10.94 19.38
CA GLY A 59 -2.41 11.40 19.37
C GLY A 59 -1.81 11.36 20.78
N ARG A 60 -0.93 12.31 21.13
CA ARG A 60 -0.38 12.45 22.51
C ARG A 60 -1.47 12.62 23.58
N LYS A 61 -2.55 13.31 23.23
CA LYS A 61 -3.79 13.41 24.01
C LYS A 61 -4.96 12.99 23.12
N ARG A 62 -5.94 12.32 23.70
CA ARG A 62 -7.15 11.92 22.99
C ARG A 62 -8.08 13.12 22.85
N LYS A 63 -8.35 13.54 21.61
CA LYS A 63 -9.32 14.62 21.32
C LYS A 63 -10.61 14.04 20.76
N LYS A 64 -11.74 14.58 21.22
CA LYS A 64 -13.08 14.28 20.72
C LYS A 64 -13.56 15.49 19.90
N ILE A 65 -13.98 15.26 18.66
CA ILE A 65 -14.31 16.31 17.69
C ILE A 65 -15.68 16.00 17.06
N PRO A 66 -16.69 16.87 17.20
CA PRO A 66 -17.94 16.80 16.44
C PRO A 66 -17.70 16.80 14.92
N TYR A 67 -18.48 16.04 14.15
CA TYR A 67 -18.25 15.94 12.70
C TYR A 67 -18.43 17.28 11.98
N GLY A 68 -19.44 18.06 12.36
CA GLY A 68 -19.70 19.39 11.79
C GLY A 68 -18.62 20.44 12.09
N ASP A 69 -17.70 20.18 13.01
CA ASP A 69 -16.58 21.09 13.30
C ASP A 69 -15.40 20.84 12.34
N ILE A 70 -15.38 19.71 11.62
CA ILE A 70 -14.27 19.27 10.78
C ILE A 70 -14.37 19.89 9.40
N SER A 71 -13.34 20.66 9.02
CA SER A 71 -13.24 21.26 7.69
C SER A 71 -12.48 20.38 6.69
N LEU A 72 -11.49 19.60 7.16
CA LEU A 72 -10.66 18.76 6.31
C LEU A 72 -10.02 17.62 7.11
N ILE A 73 -9.92 16.45 6.47
CA ILE A 73 -8.99 15.38 6.87
C ILE A 73 -7.92 15.24 5.79
N SER A 74 -6.65 15.21 6.18
CA SER A 74 -5.54 15.00 5.26
C SER A 74 -4.52 14.01 5.82
N ALA A 75 -3.58 13.56 5.00
CA ALA A 75 -2.35 13.01 5.54
C ALA A 75 -1.68 14.05 6.47
N ALA A 76 -1.15 13.60 7.61
CA ALA A 76 -0.23 14.43 8.37
C ALA A 76 1.08 14.56 7.58
N PRO A 77 1.73 15.74 7.59
CA PRO A 77 3.05 15.87 6.99
C PRO A 77 4.03 14.95 7.71
N ALA A 78 4.78 14.17 6.93
CA ALA A 78 5.95 13.48 7.43
C ALA A 78 7.13 14.46 7.37
N PRO A 79 8.04 14.43 8.36
CA PRO A 79 9.27 15.21 8.27
C PRO A 79 10.09 14.73 7.07
N THR A 80 10.77 15.67 6.42
CA THR A 80 11.74 15.41 5.36
C THR A 80 13.00 14.75 5.95
N LEU A 81 13.79 14.08 5.10
CA LEU A 81 15.10 13.54 5.54
C LEU A 81 16.02 14.66 6.04
N GLU A 82 15.95 15.86 5.43
CA GLU A 82 16.71 17.03 5.87
C GLU A 82 16.30 17.50 7.28
N GLU A 83 14.99 17.59 7.57
CA GLU A 83 14.51 17.93 8.92
C GLU A 83 14.92 16.86 9.95
N LEU A 84 14.90 15.58 9.55
CA LEU A 84 15.32 14.47 10.41
C LEU A 84 16.83 14.50 10.67
N ALA A 85 17.65 14.77 9.64
CA ALA A 85 19.11 14.93 9.76
C ALA A 85 19.48 16.13 10.64
N ALA A 86 18.76 17.25 10.51
CA ALA A 86 18.93 18.40 11.40
C ALA A 86 18.56 18.06 12.86
N GLU A 87 17.51 17.27 13.07
CA GLU A 87 17.15 16.75 14.39
C GLU A 87 18.23 15.80 14.94
N PHE A 88 18.80 14.93 14.10
CA PHE A 88 19.92 14.06 14.46
C PHE A 88 21.10 14.89 14.97
N ALA A 89 21.58 15.85 14.17
CA ALA A 89 22.73 16.68 14.51
C ALA A 89 22.53 17.43 15.84
N LYS A 90 21.31 17.91 16.09
CA LYS A 90 20.95 18.55 17.36
C LYS A 90 21.03 17.58 18.54
N LYS A 91 20.58 16.33 18.38
CA LYS A 91 20.67 15.30 19.43
C LYS A 91 22.13 14.90 19.67
N ALA A 92 22.90 14.68 18.60
CA ALA A 92 24.32 14.34 18.66
C ALA A 92 25.10 15.38 19.48
N LYS A 93 24.91 16.68 19.17
CA LYS A 93 25.53 17.79 19.90
C LYS A 93 25.20 17.84 21.41
N GLY A 94 24.10 17.22 21.82
CA GLY A 94 23.69 17.15 23.22
C GLY A 94 24.30 15.98 24.01
N LEU A 95 25.00 15.06 23.34
CA LEU A 95 25.66 13.91 23.96
C LEU A 95 27.09 14.28 24.37
N GLN A 96 27.57 13.65 25.45
CA GLN A 96 29.00 13.65 25.76
C GLN A 96 29.70 12.65 24.85
N GLU A 97 30.96 12.89 24.51
CA GLU A 97 31.74 12.00 23.63
C GLU A 97 31.81 10.57 24.17
N ASP A 98 31.89 10.40 25.50
CA ASP A 98 31.95 9.10 26.18
C ASP A 98 30.58 8.48 26.53
N ASP A 99 29.45 9.10 26.14
CA ASP A 99 28.10 8.55 26.40
C ASP A 99 27.74 7.41 25.41
N LEU A 100 28.39 6.26 25.60
CA LEU A 100 28.17 5.04 24.79
C LEU A 100 26.69 4.69 24.64
N LYS A 101 25.92 4.76 25.72
CA LYS A 101 24.48 4.44 25.69
C LYS A 101 23.68 5.50 24.94
N GLY A 102 24.09 6.76 25.02
CA GLY A 102 23.55 7.89 24.25
C GLY A 102 23.71 7.68 22.76
N TRP A 103 24.94 7.41 22.33
CA TRP A 103 25.26 7.16 20.92
C TRP A 103 24.53 5.94 20.37
N LEU A 104 24.48 4.81 21.09
CA LEU A 104 23.68 3.65 20.68
C LEU A 104 22.19 3.98 20.50
N ARG A 105 21.60 4.75 21.42
CA ARG A 105 20.19 5.17 21.28
C ARG A 105 19.99 6.09 20.08
N LEU A 106 20.94 6.98 19.81
CA LEU A 106 20.89 7.90 18.68
C LEU A 106 21.04 7.16 17.34
N ALA A 107 21.96 6.20 17.26
CA ALA A 107 22.16 5.35 16.10
C ALA A 107 20.90 4.54 15.76
N ARG A 108 20.27 3.89 16.76
CA ARG A 108 18.96 3.23 16.58
C ARG A 108 17.90 4.20 16.09
N TRP A 109 17.82 5.38 16.70
CA TRP A 109 16.82 6.40 16.34
C TRP A 109 16.98 6.84 14.88
N ALA A 110 18.21 7.02 14.40
CA ALA A 110 18.54 7.38 13.02
C ALA A 110 18.23 6.22 12.05
N ALA A 111 18.67 5.01 12.38
CA ALA A 111 18.41 3.80 11.60
C ALA A 111 16.91 3.51 11.47
N GLU A 112 16.12 3.83 12.51
CA GLU A 112 14.65 3.78 12.53
C GLU A 112 13.97 4.89 11.71
N ARG A 113 14.72 5.83 11.14
CA ARG A 113 14.19 6.96 10.34
C ARG A 113 14.77 7.07 8.94
N ASP A 114 15.48 6.03 8.49
CA ASP A 114 16.14 5.98 7.17
C ASP A 114 17.26 7.00 7.00
N LEU A 115 17.84 7.46 8.11
CA LEU A 115 19.06 8.26 8.16
C LEU A 115 20.27 7.31 8.26
N MET A 116 20.62 6.66 7.15
CA MET A 116 21.62 5.56 7.18
C MET A 116 23.03 6.07 7.42
N ASP A 117 23.39 7.20 6.82
CA ASP A 117 24.71 7.78 6.98
C ASP A 117 24.91 8.28 8.41
N GLU A 118 23.90 8.96 8.96
CA GLU A 118 23.91 9.42 10.36
C GLU A 118 23.84 8.25 11.36
N ALA A 119 23.12 7.18 11.03
CA ALA A 119 23.11 5.98 11.86
C ALA A 119 24.49 5.32 11.90
N ALA A 120 25.16 5.20 10.75
CA ALA A 120 26.50 4.66 10.66
C ALA A 120 27.49 5.52 11.46
N GLU A 121 27.45 6.85 11.31
CA GLU A 121 28.26 7.79 12.09
C GLU A 121 28.09 7.57 13.60
N ALA A 122 26.85 7.49 14.10
CA ALA A 122 26.60 7.25 15.51
C ALA A 122 27.01 5.84 15.97
N TYR A 123 26.95 4.83 15.11
CA TYR A 123 27.47 3.49 15.43
C TYR A 123 29.00 3.45 15.47
N GLU A 124 29.68 4.17 14.57
CA GLU A 124 31.14 4.30 14.57
C GLU A 124 31.63 4.97 15.86
N GLN A 125 30.94 6.01 16.33
CA GLN A 125 31.21 6.63 17.64
C GLN A 125 31.10 5.65 18.81
N VAL A 126 30.16 4.70 18.75
CA VAL A 126 30.06 3.63 19.77
C VAL A 126 31.27 2.69 19.67
N LEU A 127 31.74 2.38 18.48
CA LEU A 127 32.87 1.47 18.25
C LEU A 127 34.21 2.08 18.64
N GLU A 128 34.34 3.41 18.63
CA GLU A 128 35.49 4.10 19.21
C GLU A 128 35.58 3.90 20.74
N LEU A 129 34.43 3.82 21.42
CA LEU A 129 34.34 3.60 22.86
C LEU A 129 34.40 2.12 23.26
N ASP A 130 33.82 1.24 22.43
CA ASP A 130 33.74 -0.20 22.63
C ASP A 130 33.80 -0.90 21.26
N GLU A 131 35.02 -1.22 20.82
CA GLU A 131 35.28 -1.85 19.52
C GLU A 131 34.55 -3.20 19.34
N GLN A 132 34.26 -3.88 20.45
CA GLN A 132 33.60 -5.19 20.47
C GLN A 132 32.09 -5.09 20.62
N ASN A 133 31.52 -3.88 20.57
CA ASN A 133 30.09 -3.67 20.72
C ASN A 133 29.31 -4.36 19.59
N ALA A 134 28.70 -5.50 19.92
CA ALA A 134 28.05 -6.35 18.93
C ALA A 134 26.89 -5.67 18.21
N GLU A 135 26.19 -4.75 18.87
CA GLU A 135 25.08 -4.03 18.26
C GLU A 135 25.55 -2.97 17.28
N ALA A 136 26.60 -2.21 17.64
CA ALA A 136 27.15 -1.22 16.72
C ALA A 136 27.81 -1.88 15.50
N ARG A 137 28.53 -2.99 15.70
CA ARG A 137 29.04 -3.84 14.60
C ARG A 137 27.92 -4.30 13.68
N ALA A 138 26.82 -4.84 14.23
CA ALA A 138 25.65 -5.21 13.45
C ALA A 138 25.00 -4.00 12.74
N GLY A 139 25.01 -2.84 13.40
CA GLY A 139 24.51 -1.56 12.88
C GLY A 139 25.28 -1.03 11.67
N ILE A 140 26.56 -1.37 11.52
CA ILE A 140 27.37 -1.07 10.33
C ILE A 140 27.47 -2.26 9.35
N GLY A 141 26.68 -3.32 9.56
CA GLY A 141 26.61 -4.45 8.65
C GLY A 141 27.71 -5.50 8.85
N GLU A 142 28.22 -5.66 10.07
CA GLU A 142 29.17 -6.72 10.43
C GLU A 142 28.54 -7.75 11.37
N LEU A 143 29.12 -8.95 11.42
CA LEU A 143 28.81 -9.95 12.43
C LEU A 143 30.05 -10.74 12.83
N LYS A 144 29.98 -11.34 14.02
CA LYS A 144 31.07 -12.14 14.57
C LYS A 144 31.04 -13.56 14.04
N GLU A 145 32.14 -14.01 13.43
CA GLU A 145 32.39 -15.42 13.08
C GLU A 145 33.70 -15.88 13.73
N GLY A 146 33.60 -16.70 14.78
CA GLY A 146 34.76 -17.07 15.58
C GLY A 146 35.31 -15.86 16.32
N GLU A 147 36.57 -15.52 16.06
CA GLU A 147 37.23 -14.35 16.65
C GLU A 147 37.14 -13.10 15.75
N ASP A 148 36.74 -13.27 14.48
CA ASP A 148 36.76 -12.22 13.48
C ASP A 148 35.39 -11.53 13.31
N TRP A 149 35.44 -10.23 12.99
CA TRP A 149 34.29 -9.49 12.47
C TRP A 149 34.28 -9.57 10.94
N VAL A 150 33.15 -10.00 10.38
CA VAL A 150 32.99 -10.24 8.95
C VAL A 150 31.80 -9.44 8.43
N ALA A 151 31.96 -8.82 7.26
CA ALA A 151 30.88 -8.13 6.58
C ALA A 151 29.68 -9.06 6.32
N ALA A 152 28.48 -8.63 6.70
CA ALA A 152 27.25 -9.39 6.58
C ALA A 152 26.93 -9.77 5.13
N GLY A 153 27.31 -8.94 4.16
CA GLY A 153 27.16 -9.24 2.74
C GLY A 153 27.94 -10.49 2.29
N VAL A 154 29.13 -10.71 2.85
CA VAL A 154 29.95 -11.92 2.56
C VAL A 154 29.27 -13.16 3.15
N VAL A 155 28.76 -13.04 4.37
CA VAL A 155 28.03 -14.12 5.05
C VAL A 155 26.72 -14.44 4.32
N LEU A 156 25.98 -13.41 3.89
CA LEU A 156 24.78 -13.52 3.05
C LEU A 156 25.08 -14.31 1.79
N GLY A 157 26.15 -13.98 1.06
CA GLY A 157 26.58 -14.68 -0.14
C GLY A 157 26.81 -16.18 0.10
N ARG A 158 27.56 -16.53 1.16
CA ARG A 158 27.81 -17.93 1.56
C ARG A 158 26.53 -18.67 1.95
N LYS A 159 25.63 -18.02 2.70
CA LYS A 159 24.33 -18.61 3.08
C LYS A 159 23.45 -18.83 1.85
N ARG A 160 23.40 -17.86 0.93
CA ARG A 160 22.60 -17.94 -0.29
C ARG A 160 23.02 -19.09 -1.21
N GLN A 161 24.32 -19.34 -1.34
CA GLN A 161 24.85 -20.44 -2.17
C GLN A 161 24.43 -21.84 -1.67
N LYS A 162 24.10 -21.97 -0.39
CA LYS A 162 23.67 -23.24 0.22
C LYS A 162 22.16 -23.49 0.06
N LEU A 163 21.38 -22.48 -0.36
CA LEU A 163 19.94 -22.59 -0.51
C LEU A 163 19.57 -22.94 -1.95
N ALA A 164 18.61 -23.86 -2.09
CA ALA A 164 17.98 -24.10 -3.38
C ALA A 164 17.26 -22.84 -3.85
N ALA A 165 17.26 -22.60 -5.17
CA ALA A 165 16.71 -21.37 -5.72
C ALA A 165 15.21 -21.21 -5.50
N ASP A 166 14.47 -22.30 -5.23
CA ASP A 166 13.03 -22.41 -5.02
C ASP A 166 12.61 -22.65 -3.55
N ASP A 167 13.57 -22.68 -2.62
CA ASP A 167 13.31 -22.82 -1.18
C ASP A 167 12.78 -21.51 -0.56
N ASN A 168 11.48 -21.26 -0.70
CA ASN A 168 10.85 -20.04 -0.21
C ASN A 168 11.05 -19.80 1.29
N ASP A 169 10.95 -20.84 2.13
CA ASP A 169 11.11 -20.72 3.58
C ASP A 169 12.57 -20.36 3.94
N GLY A 170 13.55 -20.99 3.27
CA GLY A 170 14.96 -20.65 3.40
C GLY A 170 15.26 -19.21 2.97
N LEU A 171 14.65 -18.74 1.87
CA LEU A 171 14.77 -17.36 1.41
C LEU A 171 14.16 -16.35 2.39
N VAL A 172 13.03 -16.69 3.02
CA VAL A 172 12.44 -15.86 4.09
C VAL A 172 13.36 -15.83 5.31
N GLY A 173 13.96 -16.95 5.69
CA GLY A 173 14.98 -17.00 6.75
C GLY A 173 16.17 -16.09 6.43
N LEU A 174 16.63 -16.10 5.18
CA LEU A 174 17.71 -15.25 4.72
C LEU A 174 17.32 -13.76 4.71
N ALA A 175 16.08 -13.43 4.36
CA ALA A 175 15.58 -12.07 4.45
C ALA A 175 15.57 -11.55 5.89
N ARG A 176 15.24 -12.38 6.89
CA ARG A 176 15.34 -12.00 8.31
C ARG A 176 16.78 -11.69 8.70
N PHE A 177 17.71 -12.57 8.34
CA PHE A 177 19.14 -12.34 8.53
C PHE A 177 19.56 -10.99 7.94
N CYS A 178 19.12 -10.69 6.71
CA CYS A 178 19.41 -9.40 6.09
C CYS A 178 18.89 -8.21 6.93
N PHE A 179 17.66 -8.28 7.46
CA PHE A 179 17.11 -7.20 8.28
C PHE A 179 17.80 -7.05 9.64
N GLU A 180 18.27 -8.15 10.22
CA GLU A 180 19.04 -8.16 11.47
C GLU A 180 20.42 -7.51 11.31
N HIS A 181 20.98 -7.52 10.10
CA HIS A 181 22.33 -7.04 9.79
C HIS A 181 22.36 -5.87 8.78
N GLN A 182 21.31 -5.04 8.78
CA GLN A 182 21.20 -3.81 7.96
C GLN A 182 21.28 -3.99 6.43
N LEU A 183 21.19 -5.22 5.90
CA LEU A 183 21.11 -5.51 4.46
C LEU A 183 19.67 -5.40 3.94
N ARG A 184 19.03 -4.25 4.19
CA ARG A 184 17.57 -4.10 4.05
C ARG A 184 17.08 -4.26 2.62
N LEU A 185 17.83 -3.76 1.63
CA LEU A 185 17.45 -3.86 0.21
C LEU A 185 17.53 -5.31 -0.26
N GLU A 186 18.60 -6.02 0.09
CA GLU A 186 18.80 -7.43 -0.19
C GLU A 186 17.71 -8.27 0.48
N GLY A 187 17.42 -7.99 1.74
CA GLY A 187 16.34 -8.64 2.48
C GLY A 187 14.99 -8.46 1.80
N PHE A 188 14.66 -7.25 1.37
CA PHE A 188 13.41 -6.98 0.68
C PHE A 188 13.34 -7.62 -0.71
N ASP A 189 14.45 -7.64 -1.45
CA ASP A 189 14.53 -8.31 -2.76
C ASP A 189 14.32 -9.83 -2.65
N LEU A 190 14.83 -10.46 -1.59
CA LEU A 190 14.53 -11.86 -1.27
C LEU A 190 13.04 -12.08 -1.02
N LEU A 191 12.38 -11.18 -0.28
CA LEU A 191 10.93 -11.27 -0.07
C LEU A 191 10.15 -11.10 -1.38
N VAL A 192 10.55 -10.17 -2.24
CA VAL A 192 9.92 -9.99 -3.57
C VAL A 192 10.06 -11.25 -4.40
N GLN A 193 11.23 -11.90 -4.37
CA GLN A 193 11.45 -13.18 -5.05
C GLN A 193 10.49 -14.27 -4.56
N VAL A 194 10.31 -14.40 -3.24
CA VAL A 194 9.36 -15.33 -2.64
C VAL A 194 7.92 -14.99 -3.06
N LEU A 195 7.51 -13.74 -2.88
CA LEU A 195 6.14 -13.28 -3.11
C LEU A 195 5.73 -13.27 -4.59
N THR A 196 6.70 -13.28 -5.51
CA THR A 196 6.45 -13.46 -6.94
C THR A 196 6.06 -14.90 -7.27
N ARG A 197 6.55 -15.89 -6.51
CA ARG A 197 6.29 -17.32 -6.72
C ARG A 197 5.13 -17.83 -5.88
N ASP A 198 5.07 -17.38 -4.63
CA ASP A 198 4.01 -17.69 -3.69
C ASP A 198 3.44 -16.39 -3.12
N THR A 199 2.41 -15.88 -3.79
CA THR A 199 1.75 -14.63 -3.42
C THR A 199 0.97 -14.72 -2.10
N TYR A 200 0.87 -15.91 -1.49
CA TYR A 200 0.15 -16.17 -0.24
C TYR A 200 1.09 -16.50 0.94
N HIS A 201 2.40 -16.41 0.73
CA HIS A 201 3.39 -16.74 1.75
C HIS A 201 3.29 -15.79 2.96
N LYS A 202 2.63 -16.25 4.03
CA LYS A 202 2.25 -15.42 5.19
C LYS A 202 3.40 -14.65 5.81
N GLU A 203 4.52 -15.33 6.08
CA GLU A 203 5.67 -14.69 6.73
C GLU A 203 6.37 -13.67 5.83
N ALA A 204 6.48 -13.94 4.53
CA ALA A 204 7.04 -12.99 3.58
C ALA A 204 6.17 -11.73 3.45
N ILE A 205 4.83 -11.88 3.40
CA ILE A 205 3.90 -10.74 3.40
C ILE A 205 4.07 -9.91 4.67
N LYS A 206 4.13 -10.57 5.82
CA LYS A 206 4.33 -9.91 7.12
C LYS A 206 5.62 -9.10 7.17
N LEU A 207 6.72 -9.67 6.68
CA LEU A 207 8.03 -9.00 6.64
C LEU A 207 8.11 -7.90 5.58
N ALA A 208 7.39 -8.02 4.46
CA ALA A 208 7.35 -7.01 3.41
C ALA A 208 6.49 -5.80 3.79
N LYS A 209 5.51 -5.98 4.69
CA LYS A 209 4.53 -4.95 5.03
C LYS A 209 5.11 -3.59 5.45
N PRO A 210 6.16 -3.50 6.29
CA PRO A 210 6.78 -2.20 6.64
C PRO A 210 7.34 -1.45 5.42
N TYR A 211 7.81 -2.17 4.40
CA TYR A 211 8.33 -1.59 3.16
C TYR A 211 7.18 -1.14 2.24
N THR A 212 6.14 -1.95 2.09
CA THR A 212 5.00 -1.62 1.24
C THR A 212 4.13 -0.50 1.84
N SER A 213 3.96 -0.44 3.16
CA SER A 213 3.12 0.59 3.82
C SER A 213 3.67 2.01 3.66
N ARG A 214 4.98 2.13 3.42
CA ARG A 214 5.70 3.38 3.29
C ARG A 214 6.04 3.74 1.86
N TYR A 215 5.53 2.95 0.92
CA TYR A 215 5.68 3.24 -0.49
C TYR A 215 5.29 4.69 -0.78
N ARG A 216 6.23 5.43 -1.36
CA ARG A 216 6.01 6.83 -1.74
C ARG A 216 5.35 6.84 -3.11
N GLN A 217 4.03 6.92 -3.09
CA GLN A 217 3.25 7.09 -4.31
C GLN A 217 3.72 8.33 -5.09
N ARG A 218 3.84 8.20 -6.40
CA ARG A 218 4.34 9.21 -7.34
C ARG A 218 3.22 9.76 -8.23
N SER A 219 2.22 8.95 -8.56
CA SER A 219 1.06 9.38 -9.34
C SER A 219 0.04 10.12 -8.48
N THR A 220 -0.62 11.12 -9.07
CA THR A 220 -1.80 11.76 -8.49
C THR A 220 -3.05 11.02 -8.94
N LEU A 221 -3.73 10.34 -8.02
CA LEU A 221 -4.88 9.49 -8.34
C LEU A 221 -6.20 10.18 -7.96
N ARG A 222 -7.24 10.03 -8.81
CA ARG A 222 -8.64 10.20 -8.36
C ARG A 222 -9.18 8.88 -7.82
N PHE A 223 -10.29 8.97 -7.07
CA PHE A 223 -11.05 7.78 -6.70
C PHE A 223 -11.61 7.07 -7.96
N PRO A 224 -11.58 5.73 -8.09
CA PRO A 224 -11.91 5.03 -9.34
C PRO A 224 -13.40 5.06 -9.74
N LEU A 225 -14.27 5.63 -8.91
CA LEU A 225 -15.73 5.59 -9.03
C LEU A 225 -16.33 6.98 -8.85
N ALA A 226 -17.64 7.11 -9.07
CA ALA A 226 -18.39 8.35 -8.87
C ALA A 226 -19.73 8.11 -8.17
N GLY A 227 -20.16 9.09 -7.36
CA GLY A 227 -21.28 8.94 -6.43
C GLY A 227 -20.86 8.39 -5.07
N ARG A 228 -21.80 7.74 -4.37
CA ARG A 228 -21.64 7.25 -2.98
C ARG A 228 -21.33 5.75 -2.93
N TRP A 229 -20.23 5.40 -2.28
CA TRP A 229 -19.68 4.04 -2.21
C TRP A 229 -19.22 3.69 -0.81
N LYS A 230 -19.39 2.44 -0.41
CA LYS A 230 -18.84 1.88 0.81
C LYS A 230 -17.58 1.10 0.46
N ALA A 231 -16.46 1.41 1.10
CA ALA A 231 -15.33 0.51 1.18
C ALA A 231 -15.68 -0.59 2.18
N SER A 232 -15.80 -1.83 1.71
CA SER A 232 -16.16 -2.98 2.54
C SER A 232 -15.14 -3.19 3.64
N GLU A 233 -15.60 -3.70 4.78
CA GLU A 233 -14.70 -4.17 5.85
C GLU A 233 -14.32 -5.61 5.55
N ASP A 234 -13.04 -5.87 5.30
CA ASP A 234 -12.54 -7.22 5.09
C ASP A 234 -12.35 -7.93 6.43
N ARG A 235 -13.47 -8.37 7.01
CA ARG A 235 -13.50 -9.09 8.29
C ARG A 235 -12.73 -10.41 8.25
N THR A 236 -12.55 -10.97 7.05
CA THR A 236 -11.80 -12.22 6.83
C THR A 236 -10.31 -12.00 6.63
N ARG A 237 -9.90 -10.75 6.41
CA ARG A 237 -8.53 -10.35 6.05
C ARG A 237 -7.99 -11.04 4.78
N HIS A 238 -8.88 -11.48 3.90
CA HIS A 238 -8.50 -12.23 2.71
C HIS A 238 -7.63 -11.41 1.74
N HIS A 239 -7.73 -10.08 1.75
CA HIS A 239 -6.83 -9.16 1.05
C HIS A 239 -5.42 -9.17 1.65
N GLN A 240 -5.31 -9.05 2.97
CA GLN A 240 -4.01 -8.98 3.66
C GLN A 240 -3.26 -10.32 3.69
N LEU A 241 -3.86 -11.40 3.20
CA LEU A 241 -3.21 -12.68 2.95
C LEU A 241 -2.60 -12.80 1.54
N LYS A 242 -2.72 -11.76 0.71
CA LYS A 242 -2.28 -11.74 -0.69
C LYS A 242 -1.30 -10.59 -0.91
N ALA A 243 -0.09 -10.90 -1.38
CA ALA A 243 0.94 -9.90 -1.68
C ALA A 243 0.47 -8.83 -2.69
N TYR A 244 -0.32 -9.27 -3.67
CA TYR A 244 -0.88 -8.40 -4.72
C TYR A 244 -2.16 -7.66 -4.30
N ALA A 245 -2.71 -7.89 -3.10
CA ALA A 245 -3.96 -7.24 -2.67
C ALA A 245 -3.94 -6.71 -1.23
N THR A 246 -2.78 -6.62 -0.58
CA THR A 246 -2.68 -6.23 0.84
C THR A 246 -3.34 -4.88 1.17
N TYR A 247 -3.37 -3.94 0.22
CA TYR A 247 -4.04 -2.63 0.34
C TYR A 247 -5.22 -2.46 -0.63
N ALA A 248 -5.74 -3.57 -1.17
CA ALA A 248 -6.91 -3.53 -2.01
C ALA A 248 -8.17 -3.17 -1.20
N LEU A 249 -9.14 -2.54 -1.87
CA LEU A 249 -10.48 -2.33 -1.32
C LEU A 249 -11.53 -2.90 -2.25
N ASP A 250 -12.57 -3.47 -1.64
CA ASP A 250 -13.81 -3.83 -2.31
C ASP A 250 -14.81 -2.69 -2.14
N LEU A 251 -15.21 -2.09 -3.26
CA LEU A 251 -16.02 -0.89 -3.31
C LEU A 251 -17.44 -1.23 -3.78
N MET A 252 -18.43 -0.95 -2.93
CA MET A 252 -19.85 -1.24 -3.18
C MET A 252 -20.67 0.04 -3.22
N LYS A 253 -21.51 0.22 -4.24
CA LYS A 253 -22.36 1.42 -4.33
C LYS A 253 -23.45 1.32 -3.28
N VAL A 254 -23.77 2.44 -2.63
CA VAL A 254 -24.82 2.50 -1.61
C VAL A 254 -25.80 3.62 -1.85
N ASP A 255 -27.05 3.42 -1.41
CA ASP A 255 -28.05 4.49 -1.38
C ASP A 255 -27.85 5.43 -0.18
N GLU A 256 -28.77 6.40 -0.03
CA GLU A 256 -28.73 7.38 1.06
C GLU A 256 -28.78 6.77 2.45
N ARG A 257 -29.37 5.58 2.57
CA ARG A 257 -29.52 4.82 3.82
C ARG A 257 -28.37 3.82 4.03
N GLY A 258 -27.37 3.80 3.15
CA GLY A 258 -26.23 2.89 3.22
C GLY A 258 -26.53 1.46 2.75
N ARG A 259 -27.67 1.21 2.10
CA ARG A 259 -28.00 -0.12 1.56
C ARG A 259 -27.26 -0.36 0.25
N THR A 260 -26.81 -1.59 0.02
CA THR A 260 -26.07 -1.99 -1.19
C THR A 260 -26.97 -2.50 -2.32
N HIS A 261 -28.24 -2.77 -2.03
CA HIS A 261 -29.20 -3.30 -3.01
C HIS A 261 -30.65 -2.90 -2.71
N ARG A 262 -31.50 -3.07 -3.71
CA ARG A 262 -32.97 -3.00 -3.60
C ARG A 262 -33.54 -4.33 -3.12
N GLY A 263 -34.71 -4.30 -2.48
CA GLY A 263 -35.44 -5.51 -2.09
C GLY A 263 -34.58 -6.50 -1.28
N LYS A 264 -34.62 -7.77 -1.69
CA LYS A 264 -33.92 -8.88 -1.00
C LYS A 264 -32.52 -9.19 -1.58
N GLY A 265 -32.06 -8.48 -2.62
CA GLY A 265 -30.73 -8.69 -3.19
C GLY A 265 -30.52 -10.08 -3.78
N ARG A 266 -31.54 -10.66 -4.43
CA ARG A 266 -31.48 -12.04 -4.95
C ARG A 266 -30.94 -12.12 -6.38
N LYS A 267 -30.96 -11.00 -7.09
CA LYS A 267 -30.45 -10.87 -8.46
C LYS A 267 -29.30 -9.86 -8.47
N LEU A 268 -28.36 -10.03 -9.41
CA LEU A 268 -27.25 -9.08 -9.59
C LEU A 268 -27.77 -7.66 -9.82
N SER A 269 -28.82 -7.52 -10.64
CA SER A 269 -29.51 -6.25 -10.93
C SER A 269 -30.15 -5.57 -9.71
N ASP A 270 -30.29 -6.26 -8.59
CA ASP A 270 -30.80 -5.63 -7.35
C ASP A 270 -29.72 -4.74 -6.71
N TYR A 271 -28.44 -5.03 -6.93
CA TYR A 271 -27.31 -4.32 -6.33
C TYR A 271 -27.04 -3.01 -7.06
N PHE A 272 -26.87 -1.92 -6.31
CA PHE A 272 -26.57 -0.61 -6.91
C PHE A 272 -25.20 -0.57 -7.59
N THR A 273 -24.28 -1.46 -7.17
CA THR A 273 -22.96 -1.61 -7.79
C THR A 273 -23.05 -2.21 -9.19
N TRP A 274 -24.03 -3.08 -9.44
CA TRP A 274 -24.11 -3.80 -10.71
C TRP A 274 -24.26 -2.82 -11.88
N ASP A 275 -23.38 -2.99 -12.88
CA ASP A 275 -23.33 -2.16 -14.09
C ASP A 275 -22.96 -0.68 -13.87
N ALA A 276 -22.54 -0.30 -12.66
CA ALA A 276 -22.03 1.03 -12.41
C ALA A 276 -20.67 1.23 -13.12
N PRO A 277 -20.39 2.40 -13.72
CA PRO A 277 -19.13 2.65 -14.40
C PRO A 277 -17.96 2.75 -13.41
N PHE A 278 -16.79 2.30 -13.85
CA PHE A 278 -15.52 2.60 -13.20
C PHE A 278 -14.55 3.26 -14.18
N TYR A 279 -13.65 4.06 -13.62
CA TYR A 279 -12.88 5.06 -14.35
C TYR A 279 -11.38 4.92 -14.12
N ALA A 280 -10.60 5.32 -15.12
CA ALA A 280 -9.14 5.49 -14.98
C ALA A 280 -8.83 6.48 -13.85
N VAL A 281 -8.02 6.06 -12.88
CA VAL A 281 -7.64 6.86 -11.71
C VAL A 281 -6.62 7.96 -12.06
N ALA A 282 -5.88 7.78 -13.14
CA ALA A 282 -4.91 8.71 -13.69
C ALA A 282 -4.70 8.40 -15.19
N ASP A 283 -3.97 9.27 -15.88
CA ASP A 283 -3.50 9.00 -17.23
C ASP A 283 -2.60 7.76 -17.24
N GLY A 284 -2.60 7.00 -18.32
CA GLY A 284 -1.74 5.81 -18.40
C GLY A 284 -1.91 5.01 -19.67
N THR A 285 -1.34 3.80 -19.66
CA THR A 285 -1.42 2.82 -20.75
C THR A 285 -2.06 1.56 -20.23
N VAL A 286 -3.04 1.03 -20.94
CA VAL A 286 -3.63 -0.27 -20.62
C VAL A 286 -2.61 -1.36 -20.91
N VAL A 287 -2.24 -2.13 -19.87
CA VAL A 287 -1.22 -3.20 -19.95
C VAL A 287 -1.79 -4.60 -19.73
N GLU A 288 -3.04 -4.70 -19.28
CA GLU A 288 -3.77 -5.96 -19.20
C GLU A 288 -5.26 -5.73 -19.38
N VAL A 289 -5.91 -6.62 -20.13
CA VAL A 289 -7.37 -6.71 -20.23
C VAL A 289 -7.75 -8.18 -20.12
N ARG A 290 -8.65 -8.50 -19.20
CA ARG A 290 -9.34 -9.78 -19.15
C ARG A 290 -10.83 -9.55 -19.24
N ASP A 291 -11.47 -10.15 -20.24
CA ASP A 291 -12.92 -10.08 -20.42
C ASP A 291 -13.47 -11.41 -20.93
N GLY A 292 -14.79 -11.57 -20.87
CA GLY A 292 -15.52 -12.72 -21.39
C GLY A 292 -15.86 -13.79 -20.34
N ASN A 293 -15.28 -13.71 -19.13
CA ASN A 293 -15.63 -14.62 -18.05
C ASN A 293 -17.04 -14.33 -17.53
N PRO A 294 -17.84 -15.37 -17.21
CA PRO A 294 -19.20 -15.18 -16.70
C PRO A 294 -19.23 -14.50 -15.33
N ASP A 295 -20.25 -13.68 -15.11
CA ASP A 295 -20.58 -13.16 -13.79
C ASP A 295 -21.25 -14.26 -12.94
N ASN A 296 -20.84 -14.38 -11.68
CA ASN A 296 -21.40 -15.38 -10.78
C ASN A 296 -22.81 -14.99 -10.34
N PRO A 297 -23.74 -15.94 -10.15
CA PRO A 297 -24.97 -15.70 -9.42
C PRO A 297 -24.69 -15.17 -8.00
N VAL A 298 -25.63 -14.40 -7.45
CA VAL A 298 -25.53 -13.85 -6.09
C VAL A 298 -25.24 -14.96 -5.07
N GLY A 299 -24.22 -14.75 -4.24
CA GLY A 299 -23.85 -15.66 -3.15
C GLY A 299 -23.06 -16.90 -3.60
N LYS A 300 -22.74 -17.02 -4.90
CA LYS A 300 -21.85 -18.06 -5.43
C LYS A 300 -20.49 -17.43 -5.74
N ILE A 301 -19.44 -18.07 -5.25
CA ILE A 301 -18.06 -17.67 -5.51
C ILE A 301 -17.55 -18.49 -6.69
N GLY A 302 -17.08 -17.80 -7.74
CA GLY A 302 -16.40 -18.40 -8.87
C GLY A 302 -14.92 -18.62 -8.60
N ASP A 303 -14.20 -19.07 -9.63
CA ASP A 303 -12.75 -19.26 -9.54
C ASP A 303 -12.01 -17.91 -9.52
N ALA A 304 -11.32 -17.64 -8.41
CA ALA A 304 -10.55 -16.42 -8.21
C ALA A 304 -9.27 -16.34 -9.04
N HIS A 305 -8.72 -17.49 -9.47
CA HIS A 305 -7.38 -17.57 -10.05
C HIS A 305 -7.37 -17.50 -11.59
N GLU A 306 -8.46 -17.88 -12.26
CA GLU A 306 -8.47 -17.98 -13.73
C GLU A 306 -9.61 -17.21 -14.42
N LYS A 307 -10.65 -16.75 -13.70
CA LYS A 307 -11.92 -16.34 -14.32
C LYS A 307 -12.43 -14.96 -13.93
N HIS A 308 -11.57 -14.02 -13.56
CA HIS A 308 -11.98 -12.63 -13.35
C HIS A 308 -11.95 -11.83 -14.66
N ASN A 309 -12.84 -10.85 -14.78
CA ASN A 309 -12.70 -9.77 -15.75
C ASN A 309 -12.08 -8.54 -15.06
N GLY A 310 -11.30 -7.76 -15.80
CA GLY A 310 -10.59 -6.62 -15.24
C GLY A 310 -9.64 -5.92 -16.21
N VAL A 311 -9.10 -4.80 -15.76
CA VAL A 311 -8.17 -3.95 -16.50
C VAL A 311 -6.99 -3.60 -15.60
N SER A 312 -5.78 -3.57 -16.16
CA SER A 312 -4.59 -2.99 -15.52
C SER A 312 -4.10 -1.80 -16.31
N ILE A 313 -3.80 -0.69 -15.63
CA ILE A 313 -3.25 0.53 -16.24
C ILE A 313 -1.89 0.83 -15.62
N ASP A 314 -0.87 0.93 -16.45
CA ASP A 314 0.45 1.46 -16.08
C ASP A 314 0.43 2.99 -16.19
N HIS A 315 0.69 3.66 -15.06
CA HIS A 315 0.76 5.11 -14.94
C HIS A 315 2.18 5.65 -15.15
N GLY A 316 3.14 4.78 -15.47
CA GLY A 316 4.56 5.07 -15.42
C GLY A 316 5.08 5.05 -13.98
N GLN A 317 6.37 5.37 -13.82
CA GLN A 317 7.02 5.47 -12.50
C GLN A 317 6.95 4.21 -11.62
N GLY A 318 6.63 3.06 -12.22
CA GLY A 318 6.48 1.79 -11.52
C GLY A 318 5.20 1.68 -10.71
N GLU A 319 4.10 2.28 -11.18
CA GLU A 319 2.78 2.25 -10.54
C GLU A 319 1.69 1.76 -11.50
N LEU A 320 1.02 0.68 -11.11
CA LEU A 320 -0.04 0.04 -11.88
C LEU A 320 -1.32 0.00 -11.08
N SER A 321 -2.42 0.51 -11.63
CA SER A 321 -3.75 0.31 -11.04
C SER A 321 -4.38 -0.97 -11.57
N TRP A 322 -5.03 -1.72 -10.70
CA TRP A 322 -5.68 -2.99 -11.03
C TRP A 322 -7.16 -2.95 -10.64
N TYR A 323 -8.03 -3.18 -11.62
CA TYR A 323 -9.49 -3.14 -11.51
C TYR A 323 -10.04 -4.54 -11.77
N VAL A 324 -10.72 -5.13 -10.80
CA VAL A 324 -11.14 -6.53 -10.85
C VAL A 324 -12.64 -6.67 -10.56
N HIS A 325 -13.21 -7.77 -11.03
CA HIS A 325 -14.64 -8.13 -10.99
C HIS A 325 -15.51 -7.30 -11.94
N ALA A 326 -14.97 -6.91 -13.10
CA ALA A 326 -15.75 -6.26 -14.14
C ALA A 326 -16.87 -7.17 -14.68
N LYS A 327 -17.95 -6.56 -15.17
CA LYS A 327 -19.07 -7.26 -15.80
C LYS A 327 -18.62 -7.85 -17.13
N LYS A 328 -19.09 -9.06 -17.43
CA LYS A 328 -18.77 -9.74 -18.69
C LYS A 328 -19.11 -8.86 -19.90
N GLY A 329 -18.13 -8.64 -20.77
CA GLY A 329 -18.29 -7.89 -22.02
C GLY A 329 -18.45 -6.38 -21.84
N SER A 330 -18.13 -5.85 -20.65
CA SER A 330 -18.31 -4.42 -20.35
C SER A 330 -17.07 -3.57 -20.57
N ILE A 331 -15.89 -4.18 -20.76
CA ILE A 331 -14.63 -3.44 -20.86
C ILE A 331 -14.58 -2.69 -22.20
N ARG A 332 -14.30 -1.39 -22.12
CA ARG A 332 -14.35 -0.45 -23.26
C ARG A 332 -12.98 -0.12 -23.86
N VAL A 333 -11.91 -0.66 -23.29
CA VAL A 333 -10.52 -0.40 -23.69
C VAL A 333 -9.81 -1.70 -24.08
N LYS A 334 -8.72 -1.56 -24.82
CA LYS A 334 -7.89 -2.66 -25.32
C LYS A 334 -6.46 -2.54 -24.82
N LEU A 335 -5.74 -3.65 -24.83
CA LEU A 335 -4.31 -3.67 -24.54
C LEU A 335 -3.56 -2.65 -25.42
N GLY A 336 -2.74 -1.81 -24.80
CA GLY A 336 -1.97 -0.76 -25.48
C GLY A 336 -2.66 0.61 -25.56
N ASP A 337 -3.96 0.71 -25.27
CA ASP A 337 -4.68 1.99 -25.30
C ASP A 337 -4.08 2.98 -24.31
N LYS A 338 -3.93 4.24 -24.74
CA LYS A 338 -3.68 5.37 -23.84
C LYS A 338 -5.01 5.85 -23.28
N VAL A 339 -5.10 5.93 -21.96
CA VAL A 339 -6.31 6.38 -21.26
C VAL A 339 -6.06 7.68 -20.53
N LYS A 340 -7.11 8.50 -20.42
CA LYS A 340 -7.10 9.73 -19.64
C LYS A 340 -7.74 9.54 -18.28
N ARG A 341 -7.23 10.23 -17.26
CA ARG A 341 -7.84 10.31 -15.92
C ARG A 341 -9.34 10.61 -16.06
N GLY A 342 -10.18 9.75 -15.49
CA GLY A 342 -11.64 9.88 -15.56
C GLY A 342 -12.32 9.21 -16.76
N GLN A 343 -11.57 8.64 -17.71
CA GLN A 343 -12.13 7.86 -18.81
C GLN A 343 -12.80 6.59 -18.28
N ILE A 344 -13.98 6.25 -18.81
CA ILE A 344 -14.68 5.00 -18.48
C ILE A 344 -13.88 3.81 -19.04
N LEU A 345 -13.62 2.84 -18.18
CA LEU A 345 -12.90 1.61 -18.54
C LEU A 345 -13.85 0.43 -18.74
N GLY A 346 -14.98 0.42 -18.03
CA GLY A 346 -16.00 -0.62 -18.10
C GLY A 346 -17.04 -0.43 -17.01
N THR A 347 -17.80 -1.49 -16.72
CA THR A 347 -18.78 -1.49 -15.63
C THR A 347 -18.55 -2.62 -14.63
N VAL A 348 -18.94 -2.38 -13.39
CA VAL A 348 -18.73 -3.31 -12.29
C VAL A 348 -19.66 -4.52 -12.43
N GLY A 349 -19.12 -5.71 -12.22
CA GLY A 349 -19.82 -6.98 -12.35
C GLY A 349 -19.67 -7.85 -11.11
N ASN A 350 -19.61 -9.16 -11.33
CA ASN A 350 -19.47 -10.19 -10.29
C ASN A 350 -18.67 -11.41 -10.80
N SER A 351 -17.71 -11.21 -11.70
CA SER A 351 -16.86 -12.28 -12.26
C SER A 351 -15.76 -12.72 -11.29
N GLY A 352 -15.14 -13.88 -11.52
CA GLY A 352 -14.01 -14.39 -10.75
C GLY A 352 -14.35 -14.78 -9.31
N GLY A 353 -13.47 -14.47 -8.37
CA GLY A 353 -13.59 -14.82 -6.94
C GLY A 353 -14.61 -14.00 -6.13
N SER A 354 -15.61 -13.42 -6.78
CA SER A 354 -16.60 -12.53 -6.16
C SER A 354 -17.92 -13.23 -5.88
N ALA A 355 -18.46 -13.05 -4.67
CA ALA A 355 -19.78 -13.53 -4.27
C ALA A 355 -20.91 -12.52 -4.56
N LEU A 356 -20.61 -11.22 -4.51
CA LEU A 356 -21.57 -10.11 -4.62
C LEU A 356 -20.96 -8.96 -5.45
N PRO A 357 -21.75 -8.20 -6.24
CA PRO A 357 -21.20 -7.12 -7.07
C PRO A 357 -20.41 -6.05 -6.28
N HIS A 358 -19.12 -5.91 -6.60
CA HIS A 358 -18.22 -4.90 -6.07
C HIS A 358 -17.06 -4.65 -7.05
N LEU A 359 -16.41 -3.49 -6.97
CA LEU A 359 -15.14 -3.25 -7.64
C LEU A 359 -14.02 -3.55 -6.66
N HIS A 360 -13.18 -4.53 -6.97
CA HIS A 360 -11.91 -4.72 -6.27
C HIS A 360 -10.86 -3.85 -6.94
N TYR A 361 -10.27 -2.93 -6.18
CA TYR A 361 -9.26 -1.99 -6.67
C TYR A 361 -8.02 -1.99 -5.79
N THR A 362 -6.85 -1.98 -6.42
CA THR A 362 -5.56 -1.81 -5.73
C THR A 362 -4.54 -1.10 -6.61
N LEU A 363 -3.52 -0.52 -5.97
CA LEU A 363 -2.31 -0.04 -6.65
C LEU A 363 -1.18 -1.04 -6.40
N ILE A 364 -0.49 -1.38 -7.47
CA ILE A 364 0.62 -2.32 -7.51
C ILE A 364 1.89 -1.55 -7.87
N SER A 365 2.94 -1.76 -7.09
CA SER A 365 4.26 -1.21 -7.39
C SER A 365 4.98 -2.02 -8.49
N HIS A 366 6.09 -1.49 -9.03
CA HIS A 366 6.95 -2.20 -9.98
C HIS A 366 7.44 -3.56 -9.48
N ARG A 367 7.48 -3.77 -8.15
CA ARG A 367 7.83 -5.04 -7.51
C ARG A 367 6.66 -6.02 -7.44
N ARG A 368 5.54 -5.70 -8.10
CA ARG A 368 4.28 -6.47 -8.13
C ARG A 368 3.63 -6.69 -6.76
N LEU A 369 3.97 -5.85 -5.80
CA LEU A 369 3.36 -5.84 -4.47
C LEU A 369 2.31 -4.74 -4.39
N SER A 370 1.19 -5.04 -3.74
CA SER A 370 0.17 -4.05 -3.40
C SER A 370 0.75 -3.01 -2.46
N VAL A 371 0.43 -1.76 -2.74
CA VAL A 371 0.87 -0.59 -1.97
C VAL A 371 -0.33 0.31 -1.67
N PRO A 372 -0.27 1.13 -0.61
CA PRO A 372 -1.34 2.08 -0.34
C PRO A 372 -1.53 3.05 -1.50
N TRP A 373 -2.79 3.34 -1.82
CA TRP A 373 -3.16 4.21 -2.94
C TRP A 373 -3.86 5.47 -2.44
N ARG A 374 -3.13 6.58 -2.45
CA ARG A 374 -3.60 7.89 -2.01
C ARG A 374 -4.37 8.56 -3.14
N CYS A 375 -5.53 9.10 -2.81
CA CYS A 375 -6.29 9.93 -3.73
C CYS A 375 -6.01 11.41 -3.43
N GLU A 376 -5.94 12.23 -4.48
CA GLU A 376 -5.85 13.69 -4.40
C GLU A 376 -6.98 14.26 -3.55
N SER A 377 -8.22 13.85 -3.84
CA SER A 377 -9.37 14.22 -3.03
C SER A 377 -10.56 13.28 -3.18
N PHE A 378 -11.36 13.21 -2.12
CA PHE A 378 -12.71 12.66 -2.06
C PHE A 378 -13.43 13.23 -0.84
N ARG A 379 -14.70 12.87 -0.63
CA ARG A 379 -15.39 13.12 0.63
C ARG A 379 -15.68 11.81 1.31
N ILE A 380 -15.75 11.82 2.64
CA ILE A 380 -16.36 10.75 3.40
C ILE A 380 -17.67 11.23 4.00
N VAL A 381 -18.63 10.32 4.14
CA VAL A 381 -19.90 10.57 4.82
C VAL A 381 -19.77 10.04 6.24
N ALA A 382 -19.75 10.94 7.22
CA ALA A 382 -19.72 10.59 8.63
C ALA A 382 -20.99 9.81 9.04
N PRO A 383 -20.98 9.10 10.18
CA PRO A 383 -22.15 8.37 10.68
C PRO A 383 -23.44 9.19 10.82
N ASP A 384 -23.35 10.51 11.04
CA ASP A 384 -24.50 11.42 11.12
C ASP A 384 -24.91 12.02 9.77
N GLY A 385 -24.28 11.58 8.67
CA GLY A 385 -24.51 12.08 7.32
C GLY A 385 -23.63 13.26 6.91
N THR A 386 -22.82 13.82 7.82
CA THR A 386 -21.97 14.98 7.52
C THR A 386 -20.92 14.64 6.46
N PRO A 387 -20.85 15.34 5.32
CA PRO A 387 -19.80 15.16 4.34
C PRO A 387 -18.52 15.86 4.81
N ILE A 388 -17.41 15.12 4.88
CA ILE A 388 -16.10 15.64 5.31
C ILE A 388 -15.14 15.55 4.12
N PRO A 389 -14.54 16.66 3.66
CA PRO A 389 -13.48 16.66 2.66
C PRO A 389 -12.26 15.89 3.14
N VAL A 390 -11.70 15.10 2.23
CA VAL A 390 -10.50 14.30 2.46
C VAL A 390 -9.50 14.54 1.33
N ARG A 391 -8.23 14.78 1.68
CA ARG A 391 -7.14 15.03 0.71
C ARG A 391 -5.88 14.21 0.99
N ASP A 392 -5.18 13.85 -0.08
CA ASP A 392 -3.86 13.23 -0.05
C ASP A 392 -3.72 12.02 0.89
N THR A 393 -4.80 11.26 1.05
CA THR A 393 -4.84 10.04 1.86
C THR A 393 -5.45 8.91 1.05
N TRP A 394 -5.16 7.69 1.48
CA TRP A 394 -5.86 6.53 0.95
C TRP A 394 -7.26 6.40 1.57
N PRO A 395 -8.24 5.94 0.78
CA PRO A 395 -9.49 5.37 1.27
C PRO A 395 -9.25 4.22 2.27
N ARG A 396 -10.16 4.05 3.23
CA ARG A 396 -10.04 3.01 4.26
C ARG A 396 -11.28 2.13 4.29
N GLU A 397 -11.09 0.87 4.65
CA GLU A 397 -12.19 -0.05 4.94
C GLU A 397 -13.18 0.57 5.96
N GLY A 398 -14.46 0.32 5.74
CA GLY A 398 -15.54 0.87 6.56
C GLY A 398 -15.91 2.32 6.23
N TRP A 399 -15.17 3.03 5.38
CA TRP A 399 -15.55 4.40 4.99
C TRP A 399 -16.69 4.39 3.96
N THR A 400 -17.65 5.29 4.15
CA THR A 400 -18.58 5.68 3.09
C THR A 400 -17.97 6.88 2.38
N ILE A 401 -17.71 6.76 1.10
CA ILE A 401 -16.95 7.69 0.26
C ILE A 401 -17.88 8.27 -0.79
N GLU A 402 -17.79 9.57 -1.00
CA GLU A 402 -18.40 10.28 -2.12
C GLU A 402 -17.31 10.87 -3.02
N ALA A 403 -17.39 10.55 -4.31
CA ALA A 403 -16.49 11.09 -5.32
C ALA A 403 -17.29 11.75 -6.45
N PRO A 404 -16.82 12.90 -6.98
CA PRO A 404 -17.50 13.56 -8.09
C PRO A 404 -17.39 12.74 -9.37
N GLU A 405 -18.36 12.93 -10.26
CA GLU A 405 -18.26 12.47 -11.64
C GLU A 405 -17.02 13.10 -12.33
N PRO A 406 -16.32 12.36 -13.20
CA PRO A 406 -15.25 12.95 -13.99
C PRO A 406 -15.76 14.09 -14.87
N ALA A 407 -15.01 15.19 -14.93
CA ALA A 407 -15.27 16.28 -15.87
C ALA A 407 -15.20 15.73 -17.32
N GLY A 408 -16.27 15.90 -18.11
CA GLY A 408 -16.32 15.50 -19.52
C GLY A 408 -17.25 14.35 -19.89
N ASN A 409 -17.83 13.62 -18.93
CA ASN A 409 -18.77 12.51 -19.21
C ASN A 409 -20.25 12.92 -19.20
N ALA A 410 -20.59 14.19 -18.99
CA ALA A 410 -21.98 14.68 -18.98
C ALA A 410 -22.68 14.63 -20.36
N THR A 411 -22.02 14.11 -21.41
CA THR A 411 -22.51 14.19 -22.81
C THR A 411 -22.39 12.90 -23.63
N GLN A 412 -22.05 11.74 -23.06
CA GLN A 412 -22.02 10.47 -23.82
C GLN A 412 -23.24 9.56 -23.64
N GLU A 413 -24.25 9.96 -22.87
CA GLU A 413 -25.56 9.31 -22.85
C GLU A 413 -26.55 10.10 -23.71
N LYS A 414 -26.41 9.98 -25.03
CA LYS A 414 -27.46 10.16 -26.05
C LYS A 414 -26.80 10.04 -27.43
N LYS A 415 -26.77 8.82 -27.96
CA LYS A 415 -26.88 8.54 -29.39
C LYS A 415 -27.29 7.09 -29.60
#